data_AF-A0A963A237-F1
#
_entry.id   AF-A0A963A237-F1
#
_cell.length_a   1.000
_cell.length_b   1.000
_cell.length_c   1.000
_cell.angle_alpha   90.00
_cell.angle_beta   90.00
_cell.angle_gamma   90.00
#
_symmetry.space_group_name_H-M   'P 1'
#
loop_
_entity.id
_entity.type
_entity.pdbx_description
1 polymer ?
#
loop_
_entity_poly.entity_id
_entity_poly.type
_entity_poly.pdbx_seq_one_letter_code
_entity_poly.pdbx_strand_id
1 'polypeptide(L)'
;MGPDALIKNSRLLRDNPIAMHFSEPFLNLSSVEFWTLLTLACAGALAALYFAFHYIALARLIEDTPTSKIEFAQQGYVELSGNVSALPGEVPLLAPLSTMECCWFHYKIEKRAGKSWRMVEQQRSSRPFLIEDESGICLVDPQGARVTTREYNVWYGNARHPGLLQPIGNSTAIGHWNTILHRDTGIGNDYRYSEERISLQCTIYAIGNFSTLDDLDHRSNRE
;
A
#
# COMPACT_ATOMS: atom_id res chain seq x y z
N MET A 1 22.45 -83.11 -25.92
CA MET A 1 21.35 -83.35 -24.96
C MET A 1 21.68 -82.59 -23.69
N GLY A 2 20.95 -81.49 -23.43
CA GLY A 2 20.93 -80.83 -22.11
C GLY A 2 20.28 -81.73 -21.05
N PRO A 3 20.30 -81.30 -19.79
CA PRO A 3 19.30 -80.31 -19.39
C PRO A 3 19.82 -79.19 -18.46
N ASP A 4 19.35 -77.98 -18.75
CA ASP A 4 18.57 -77.07 -17.88
C ASP A 4 18.76 -77.12 -16.36
N ALA A 5 19.22 -76.01 -15.78
CA ALA A 5 18.55 -75.37 -14.63
C ALA A 5 19.09 -73.94 -14.40
N LEU A 6 18.26 -72.96 -14.77
CA LEU A 6 18.32 -71.56 -14.38
C LEU A 6 18.19 -71.41 -12.86
N ILE A 7 19.24 -70.90 -12.20
CA ILE A 7 19.10 -70.20 -10.91
C ILE A 7 19.56 -68.76 -11.13
N LYS A 8 18.59 -67.85 -11.22
CA LYS A 8 18.81 -66.40 -11.24
C LYS A 8 19.50 -66.01 -9.92
N ASN A 9 20.76 -65.59 -10.01
CA ASN A 9 21.50 -65.11 -8.85
C ASN A 9 21.12 -63.65 -8.55
N SER A 10 20.62 -63.44 -7.34
CA SER A 10 20.16 -62.20 -6.71
C SER A 10 21.29 -61.20 -6.42
N ARG A 11 22.22 -61.04 -7.36
CA ARG A 11 23.41 -60.18 -7.22
C ARG A 11 23.37 -58.95 -8.16
N LEU A 12 22.19 -58.59 -8.66
CA LEU A 12 21.88 -57.22 -9.06
C LEU A 12 21.84 -56.36 -7.79
N LEU A 13 22.50 -55.19 -7.78
CA LEU A 13 22.42 -54.08 -6.81
C LEU A 13 23.70 -53.75 -6.01
N ARG A 14 24.89 -54.28 -6.33
CA ARG A 14 26.13 -53.81 -5.64
C ARG A 14 26.93 -52.74 -6.39
N ASP A 15 26.67 -52.55 -7.69
CA ASP A 15 27.51 -51.67 -8.53
C ASP A 15 26.74 -50.43 -9.00
N ASN A 16 26.16 -49.67 -8.05
CA ASN A 16 25.61 -48.34 -8.35
C ASN A 16 26.44 -47.27 -7.61
N PRO A 17 27.40 -46.61 -8.27
CA PRO A 17 28.31 -45.63 -7.64
C PRO A 17 27.63 -44.31 -7.24
N ILE A 18 26.32 -44.17 -7.49
CA ILE A 18 25.56 -42.94 -7.30
C ILE A 18 24.98 -42.83 -5.87
N ALA A 19 24.85 -43.94 -5.14
CA ALA A 19 24.25 -43.94 -3.80
C ALA A 19 25.20 -43.58 -2.65
N MET A 20 26.50 -43.39 -2.92
CA MET A 20 27.54 -43.23 -1.88
C MET A 20 28.18 -41.83 -1.83
N HIS A 21 27.51 -40.80 -2.35
CA HIS A 21 28.07 -39.44 -2.33
C HIS A 21 27.21 -38.38 -1.62
N PHE A 22 26.08 -38.79 -1.04
CA PHE A 22 25.15 -37.87 -0.37
C PHE A 22 25.09 -37.98 1.16
N SER A 23 25.90 -38.84 1.80
CA SER A 23 25.80 -39.08 3.25
C SER A 23 27.01 -38.65 4.11
N GLU A 24 28.08 -38.08 3.54
CA GLU A 24 29.33 -37.86 4.30
C GLU A 24 29.85 -36.41 4.20
N PRO A 25 29.10 -35.42 4.70
CA PRO A 25 29.80 -34.34 5.41
C PRO A 25 29.22 -34.00 6.79
N PHE A 26 28.18 -34.70 7.25
CA PHE A 26 27.54 -34.38 8.54
C PHE A 26 28.22 -35.02 9.76
N LEU A 27 29.04 -36.06 9.57
CA LEU A 27 29.57 -36.89 10.66
C LEU A 27 31.01 -36.54 11.09
N ASN A 28 31.66 -35.55 10.47
CA ASN A 28 33.02 -35.11 10.83
C ASN A 28 33.08 -33.67 11.35
N LEU A 29 32.03 -33.21 12.03
CA LEU A 29 32.11 -32.01 12.85
C LEU A 29 32.80 -32.38 14.17
N SER A 30 33.92 -31.74 14.47
CA SER A 30 34.52 -31.86 15.80
C SER A 30 33.49 -31.48 16.87
N SER A 31 33.59 -32.08 18.06
CA SER A 31 32.66 -31.77 19.17
C SER A 31 32.54 -30.26 19.39
N VAL A 32 33.63 -29.52 19.21
CA VAL A 32 33.67 -28.05 19.32
C VAL A 32 32.83 -27.38 18.22
N GLU A 33 33.00 -27.75 16.95
CA GLU A 33 32.23 -27.17 15.84
C GLU A 33 30.72 -27.42 16.02
N PHE A 34 30.34 -28.64 16.43
CA PHE A 34 28.94 -28.96 16.72
C PHE A 34 28.35 -28.06 17.81
N TRP A 35 29.02 -27.92 18.95
CA TRP A 35 28.56 -27.05 20.05
C TRP A 35 28.55 -25.57 19.64
N THR A 36 29.49 -25.10 18.81
CA THR A 36 29.48 -23.72 18.31
C THR A 36 28.31 -23.44 17.37
N LEU A 37 28.00 -24.36 16.45
CA LEU A 37 26.85 -24.22 15.55
C LEU A 37 25.53 -24.31 16.33
N LEU A 38 25.44 -25.19 17.31
CA LEU A 38 24.26 -25.33 18.16
C LEU A 38 24.01 -24.06 18.98
N THR A 39 25.05 -23.49 19.61
CA THR A 39 24.90 -22.26 20.39
C THR A 39 24.54 -21.07 19.49
N LEU A 40 25.14 -20.95 18.31
CA LEU A 40 24.80 -19.92 17.32
C LEU A 40 23.36 -20.07 16.82
N ALA A 41 22.92 -21.29 16.52
CA ALA A 41 21.56 -21.57 16.08
C ALA A 41 20.53 -21.24 17.17
N CYS A 42 20.80 -21.63 18.42
CA CYS A 42 19.96 -21.28 19.57
C CYS A 42 19.89 -19.76 19.80
N ALA A 43 21.03 -19.07 19.72
CA ALA A 43 21.07 -17.61 19.85
C ALA A 43 20.29 -16.91 18.73
N GLY A 44 20.44 -17.37 17.49
CA GLY A 44 19.68 -16.87 16.34
C GLY A 44 18.18 -17.10 16.48
N ALA A 45 17.77 -18.28 16.96
CA ALA A 45 16.36 -18.59 17.22
C ALA A 45 15.76 -17.69 18.30
N LEU A 46 16.49 -17.45 19.40
CA LEU A 46 16.06 -16.56 20.48
C LEU A 46 15.95 -15.10 20.01
N ALA A 47 16.92 -14.62 19.22
CA ALA A 47 16.88 -13.29 18.63
C ALA A 47 15.68 -13.13 17.68
N ALA A 48 15.46 -14.11 16.78
CA ALA A 48 14.31 -14.10 15.87
C ALA A 48 12.98 -14.09 16.63
N LEU A 49 12.87 -14.88 17.70
CA LEU A 49 11.68 -14.91 18.55
C LEU A 49 11.45 -13.56 19.25
N TYR A 50 12.51 -12.96 19.80
CA TYR A 50 12.44 -11.62 20.41
C TYR A 50 11.97 -10.56 19.42
N PHE A 51 12.57 -10.51 18.22
CA PHE A 51 12.16 -9.57 17.18
C PHE A 51 10.72 -9.83 16.73
N ALA A 52 10.31 -11.08 16.55
CA ALA A 52 8.93 -11.41 16.20
C ALA A 52 7.93 -10.87 17.23
N PHE A 53 8.16 -11.10 18.52
CA PHE A 53 7.31 -10.55 19.57
C PHE A 53 7.36 -9.02 19.63
N HIS A 54 8.54 -8.43 19.45
CA HIS A 54 8.70 -6.97 19.43
C HIS A 54 7.90 -6.33 18.28
N TYR A 55 7.99 -6.88 17.07
CA TYR A 55 7.25 -6.38 15.92
C TYR A 55 5.75 -6.67 16.00
N ILE A 56 5.33 -7.79 16.58
CA ILE A 56 3.90 -8.05 16.86
C ILE A 56 3.38 -7.04 17.89
N ALA A 57 4.12 -6.77 18.96
CA ALA A 57 3.74 -5.79 19.97
C ALA A 57 3.72 -4.36 19.41
N LEU A 58 4.69 -4.01 18.56
CA LEU A 58 4.73 -2.71 17.89
C LEU A 58 3.60 -2.57 16.87
N ALA A 59 3.29 -3.62 16.11
CA ALA A 59 2.15 -3.64 15.19
C ALA A 59 0.83 -3.46 15.95
N ARG A 60 0.65 -4.18 17.07
CA ARG A 60 -0.50 -4.00 17.96
C ARG A 60 -0.55 -2.62 18.57
N LEU A 61 0.57 -2.02 18.96
CA LEU A 61 0.58 -0.64 19.49
C LEU A 61 0.13 0.39 18.44
N ILE A 62 0.49 0.18 17.17
CA ILE A 62 0.07 1.03 16.05
C ILE A 62 -1.42 0.80 15.73
N GLU A 63 -1.88 -0.45 15.79
CA GLU A 63 -3.29 -0.84 15.58
C GLU A 63 -4.19 -0.40 16.75
N ASP A 64 -3.67 -0.46 17.98
CA ASP A 64 -4.30 -0.09 19.24
C ASP A 64 -4.05 1.38 19.61
N THR A 65 -3.43 2.18 18.74
CA THR A 65 -3.51 3.64 18.86
C THR A 65 -4.90 4.02 18.36
N PRO A 66 -5.89 4.29 19.23
CA PRO A 66 -7.21 4.65 18.75
C PRO A 66 -7.06 5.97 18.00
N THR A 67 -7.19 5.93 16.68
CA THR A 67 -7.70 7.10 15.96
C THR A 67 -8.94 7.56 16.71
N SER A 68 -8.95 8.82 17.12
CA SER A 68 -9.96 9.31 18.06
C SER A 68 -11.33 8.98 17.47
N LYS A 69 -12.13 8.20 18.20
CA LYS A 69 -13.50 7.94 17.79
C LYS A 69 -14.21 9.28 17.62
N ILE A 70 -15.04 9.41 16.59
CA ILE A 70 -15.79 10.63 16.30
C ILE A 70 -16.61 11.08 17.52
N GLU A 71 -17.18 10.14 18.29
CA GLU A 71 -17.94 10.43 19.53
C GLU A 71 -17.11 11.10 20.64
N PHE A 72 -15.79 10.87 20.67
CA PHE A 72 -14.88 11.43 21.67
C PHE A 72 -13.99 12.54 21.12
N ALA A 73 -14.20 12.96 19.87
CA ALA A 73 -13.52 14.10 19.28
C ALA A 73 -13.88 15.37 20.06
N GLN A 74 -12.88 15.96 20.71
CA GLN A 74 -13.07 17.23 21.43
C GLN A 74 -13.00 18.39 20.45
N GLN A 75 -13.66 19.51 20.79
CA GLN A 75 -13.60 20.74 20.00
C GLN A 75 -12.15 21.21 19.86
N GLY A 76 -11.70 21.46 18.63
CA GLY A 76 -10.30 21.79 18.34
C GLY A 76 -9.67 20.88 17.28
N TYR A 77 -8.34 20.87 17.21
CA TYR A 77 -7.61 20.11 16.20
C TYR A 77 -7.60 18.61 16.54
N VAL A 78 -8.18 17.78 15.67
CA VAL A 78 -8.31 16.32 15.87
C VAL A 78 -7.89 15.53 14.64
N GLU A 79 -7.58 14.26 14.86
CA GLU A 79 -7.35 13.26 13.82
C GLU A 79 -8.47 12.21 13.87
N LEU A 80 -9.20 12.10 12.76
CA LEU A 80 -10.31 11.17 12.58
C LEU A 80 -9.95 10.12 11.53
N SER A 81 -10.41 8.89 11.74
CA SER A 81 -10.37 7.83 10.74
C SER A 81 -11.71 7.15 10.64
N GLY A 82 -12.11 6.83 9.42
CA GLY A 82 -13.37 6.14 9.16
C GLY A 82 -13.58 5.93 7.67
N ASN A 83 -14.67 5.24 7.36
CA ASN A 83 -15.10 4.95 6.00
C ASN A 83 -15.70 6.19 5.36
N VAL A 84 -15.32 6.44 4.12
CA VAL A 84 -15.76 7.62 3.38
C VAL A 84 -17.00 7.31 2.57
N SER A 85 -17.99 8.18 2.70
CA SER A 85 -19.21 8.17 1.91
C SER A 85 -19.52 9.55 1.34
N ALA A 86 -20.20 9.58 0.21
CA ALA A 86 -20.75 10.81 -0.35
C ALA A 86 -21.94 11.28 0.50
N LEU A 87 -22.31 12.56 0.38
CA LEU A 87 -23.51 13.06 1.06
C LEU A 87 -24.76 12.29 0.59
N PRO A 88 -25.72 12.01 1.48
CA PRO A 88 -26.96 11.33 1.12
C PRO A 88 -27.69 12.08 -0.01
N GLY A 89 -27.98 11.38 -1.11
CA GLY A 89 -28.68 11.93 -2.26
C GLY A 89 -27.79 12.63 -3.30
N GLU A 90 -26.47 12.71 -3.08
CA GLU A 90 -25.55 13.25 -4.07
C GLU A 90 -24.90 12.15 -4.94
N VAL A 91 -24.65 12.48 -6.21
CA VAL A 91 -23.89 11.61 -7.12
C VAL A 91 -22.40 11.64 -6.76
N PRO A 92 -21.65 10.54 -6.87
CA PRO A 92 -20.18 10.54 -6.72
C PRO A 92 -19.49 11.53 -7.68
N LEU A 93 -18.35 12.10 -7.26
CA LEU A 93 -17.53 12.91 -8.16
C LEU A 93 -16.80 12.01 -9.14
N LEU A 94 -16.49 12.54 -10.32
CA LEU A 94 -15.57 11.90 -11.24
C LEU A 94 -14.21 12.59 -11.15
N ALA A 95 -13.17 11.81 -10.90
CA ALA A 95 -11.79 12.29 -10.88
C ALA A 95 -11.42 12.82 -12.28
N PRO A 96 -10.95 14.07 -12.44
CA PRO A 96 -10.84 14.69 -13.76
C PRO A 96 -9.83 14.04 -14.70
N LEU A 97 -8.80 13.36 -14.18
CA LEU A 97 -7.75 12.77 -15.02
C LEU A 97 -7.99 11.28 -15.28
N SER A 98 -8.53 10.54 -14.32
CA SER A 98 -8.83 9.10 -14.49
C SER A 98 -10.30 8.77 -14.79
N THR A 99 -11.21 9.74 -14.68
CA THR A 99 -12.68 9.55 -14.81
C THR A 99 -13.27 8.52 -13.85
N MET A 100 -12.60 8.26 -12.71
CA MET A 100 -13.04 7.30 -11.71
C MET A 100 -13.96 7.95 -10.67
N GLU A 101 -14.94 7.20 -10.19
CA GLU A 101 -15.84 7.64 -9.12
C GLU A 101 -15.07 7.82 -7.80
N CYS A 102 -15.28 8.97 -7.16
CA CYS A 102 -14.60 9.35 -5.93
C CYS A 102 -15.45 10.31 -5.09
N CYS A 103 -15.18 10.37 -3.78
CA CYS A 103 -15.75 11.40 -2.90
C CYS A 103 -14.93 12.69 -2.93
N TRP A 104 -13.63 12.56 -3.17
CA TRP A 104 -12.69 13.67 -3.20
C TRP A 104 -11.55 13.34 -4.16
N PHE A 105 -11.00 14.38 -4.80
CA PHE A 105 -9.81 14.29 -5.63
C PHE A 105 -8.91 15.51 -5.45
N HIS A 106 -7.64 15.34 -5.77
CA HIS A 106 -6.68 16.39 -6.00
C HIS A 106 -5.75 15.95 -7.12
N TYR A 107 -5.57 16.80 -8.12
CA TYR A 107 -4.68 16.48 -9.23
C TYR A 107 -3.73 17.62 -9.55
N LYS A 108 -2.61 17.25 -10.15
CA LYS A 108 -1.60 18.15 -10.69
C LYS A 108 -1.21 17.69 -12.08
N ILE A 109 -1.11 18.64 -13.00
CA ILE A 109 -0.58 18.46 -14.35
C ILE A 109 0.67 19.32 -14.46
N GLU A 110 1.77 18.69 -14.80
CA GLU A 110 3.06 19.34 -14.95
C GLU A 110 3.61 19.11 -16.35
N LYS A 111 4.24 20.13 -16.92
CA LYS A 111 4.92 20.05 -18.22
C LYS A 111 6.42 20.08 -18.03
N ARG A 112 7.13 19.30 -18.83
CA ARG A 112 8.59 19.31 -18.88
C ARG A 112 9.12 20.66 -19.38
N ALA A 113 10.05 21.23 -18.62
CA ALA A 113 10.77 22.46 -18.93
C ALA A 113 12.27 22.17 -18.86
N GLY A 114 12.81 21.52 -19.90
CA GLY A 114 14.20 21.06 -19.90
C GLY A 114 14.44 19.91 -18.91
N LYS A 115 15.16 20.21 -17.81
CA LYS A 115 15.46 19.27 -16.71
C LYS A 115 14.49 19.37 -15.53
N SER A 116 13.59 20.35 -15.53
CA SER A 116 12.61 20.54 -14.45
C SER A 116 11.18 20.30 -14.93
N TRP A 117 10.27 20.14 -13.98
CA TRP A 117 8.82 20.08 -14.21
C TRP A 117 8.20 21.40 -13.77
N ARG A 118 7.31 21.96 -14.61
CA ARG A 118 6.57 23.18 -14.31
C ARG A 118 5.09 22.83 -14.14
N MET A 119 4.50 23.20 -13.02
CA MET A 119 3.06 23.06 -12.80
C MET A 119 2.28 23.91 -13.81
N VAL A 120 1.37 23.26 -14.53
CA VAL A 120 0.50 23.85 -15.56
C VAL A 120 -0.94 23.94 -15.07
N GLU A 121 -1.37 22.95 -14.29
CA GLU A 121 -2.71 22.91 -13.72
C GLU A 121 -2.70 22.17 -12.39
N GLN A 122 -3.53 22.63 -11.46
CA GLN A 122 -3.80 21.95 -10.21
C GLN A 122 -5.22 22.28 -9.77
N GLN A 123 -5.94 21.28 -9.30
CA GLN A 123 -7.25 21.47 -8.71
C GLN A 123 -7.50 20.44 -7.61
N ARG A 124 -8.25 20.86 -6.60
CA ARG A 124 -8.71 20.05 -5.48
C ARG A 124 -10.22 20.12 -5.40
N SER A 125 -10.87 19.01 -5.07
CA SER A 125 -12.30 19.00 -4.79
C SER A 125 -12.60 19.85 -3.55
N SER A 126 -13.59 20.74 -3.68
CA SER A 126 -14.15 21.53 -2.58
C SER A 126 -15.40 20.90 -1.99
N ARG A 127 -15.85 19.76 -2.51
CA ARG A 127 -17.12 19.15 -2.09
C ARG A 127 -16.94 18.46 -0.74
N PRO A 128 -17.78 18.77 0.26
CA PRO A 128 -17.80 18.03 1.51
C PRO A 128 -18.09 16.54 1.29
N PHE A 129 -17.62 15.73 2.20
CA PHE A 129 -17.93 14.29 2.23
C PHE A 129 -18.04 13.83 3.68
N LEU A 130 -18.58 12.64 3.90
CA LEU A 130 -18.77 12.07 5.23
C LEU A 130 -17.66 11.08 5.55
N ILE A 131 -17.22 11.09 6.80
CA ILE A 131 -16.45 10.02 7.41
C ILE A 131 -17.33 9.36 8.47
N GLU A 132 -17.47 8.04 8.39
CA GLU A 132 -18.23 7.22 9.33
C GLU A 132 -17.29 6.23 10.03
N ASP A 133 -17.32 6.22 11.36
CA ASP A 133 -16.69 5.20 12.19
C ASP A 133 -17.76 4.45 13.01
N GLU A 134 -17.33 3.54 13.89
CA GLU A 134 -18.27 2.78 14.74
C GLU A 134 -19.09 3.67 15.69
N SER A 135 -18.66 4.91 15.91
CA SER A 135 -19.21 5.82 16.92
C SER A 135 -20.12 6.90 16.35
N GLY A 136 -19.97 7.25 15.08
CA GLY A 136 -20.81 8.24 14.43
C GLY A 136 -20.35 8.67 13.05
N ILE A 137 -20.94 9.76 12.59
CA ILE A 137 -20.70 10.35 11.27
C ILE A 137 -20.20 11.78 11.45
N CYS A 138 -19.11 12.12 10.76
CA CYS A 138 -18.54 13.46 10.72
C CYS A 138 -18.58 13.99 9.29
N LEU A 139 -19.05 15.23 9.13
CA LEU A 139 -18.91 15.97 7.88
C LEU A 139 -17.49 16.54 7.79
N VAL A 140 -16.82 16.29 6.67
CA VAL A 140 -15.49 16.81 6.40
C VAL A 140 -15.57 17.83 5.27
N ASP A 141 -15.18 19.06 5.59
CA ASP A 141 -14.91 20.09 4.59
C ASP A 141 -13.43 20.00 4.15
N PRO A 142 -13.15 19.62 2.88
CA PRO A 142 -11.80 19.48 2.38
C PRO A 142 -11.02 20.80 2.24
N GLN A 143 -11.66 21.97 2.39
CA GLN A 143 -10.97 23.26 2.42
C GLN A 143 -10.31 23.54 3.78
N GLY A 144 -10.97 23.13 4.88
CA GLY A 144 -10.47 23.32 6.25
C GLY A 144 -9.69 22.13 6.81
N ALA A 145 -9.74 20.98 6.15
CA ALA A 145 -9.12 19.75 6.60
C ALA A 145 -7.95 19.28 5.73
N ARG A 146 -6.90 18.77 6.37
CA ARG A 146 -5.84 18.02 5.72
C ARG A 146 -6.28 16.56 5.63
N VAL A 147 -6.56 16.13 4.42
CA VAL A 147 -7.02 14.78 4.09
C VAL A 147 -5.84 13.98 3.54
N THR A 148 -5.58 12.80 4.10
CA THR A 148 -4.52 11.90 3.61
C THR A 148 -5.15 10.72 2.89
N THR A 149 -4.81 10.53 1.61
CA THR A 149 -5.35 9.46 0.77
C THR A 149 -4.33 8.34 0.59
N ARG A 150 -4.82 7.10 0.45
CA ARG A 150 -3.97 5.95 0.09
C ARG A 150 -3.81 5.80 -1.43
N GLU A 151 -4.78 6.29 -2.19
CA GLU A 151 -4.76 6.20 -3.64
C GLU A 151 -4.06 7.43 -4.23
N TYR A 152 -2.87 7.17 -4.77
CA TYR A 152 -2.04 8.15 -5.48
C TYR A 152 -1.48 7.51 -6.73
N ASN A 153 -1.76 8.11 -7.88
CA ASN A 153 -1.29 7.64 -9.17
C ASN A 153 -0.47 8.70 -9.88
N VAL A 154 0.62 8.28 -10.53
CA VAL A 154 1.45 9.14 -11.39
C VAL A 154 1.66 8.47 -12.73
N TRP A 155 1.41 9.20 -13.81
CA TRP A 155 1.66 8.72 -15.16
C TRP A 155 2.08 9.86 -16.08
N TYR A 156 2.47 9.52 -17.31
CA TYR A 156 3.03 10.47 -18.27
C TYR A 156 2.27 10.44 -19.59
N GLY A 157 2.25 11.56 -20.30
CA GLY A 157 1.57 11.69 -21.57
C GLY A 157 2.08 12.85 -22.42
N ASN A 158 1.49 12.98 -23.61
CA ASN A 158 1.85 13.98 -24.62
C ASN A 158 0.88 15.15 -24.73
N ALA A 159 -0.29 15.04 -24.09
CA ALA A 159 -1.34 16.04 -24.16
C ALA A 159 -1.51 16.74 -22.81
N ARG A 160 -2.10 17.94 -22.82
CA ARG A 160 -2.36 18.65 -21.55
C ARG A 160 -3.33 17.89 -20.64
N HIS A 161 -4.38 17.30 -21.20
CA HIS A 161 -5.27 16.41 -20.47
C HIS A 161 -5.11 14.99 -21.01
N PRO A 162 -5.05 13.98 -20.12
CA PRO A 162 -5.10 12.59 -20.58
C PRO A 162 -6.44 12.34 -21.27
N GLY A 163 -6.43 11.55 -22.35
CA GLY A 163 -7.67 11.03 -22.93
C GLY A 163 -8.32 10.03 -21.98
N LEU A 164 -9.48 9.48 -22.37
CA LEU A 164 -10.24 8.47 -21.60
C LEU A 164 -9.50 7.14 -21.34
N LEU A 165 -8.23 7.03 -21.74
CA LEU A 165 -7.38 5.89 -21.47
C LEU A 165 -6.89 5.98 -20.03
N GLN A 166 -7.64 5.32 -19.16
CA GLN A 166 -7.41 5.24 -17.73
C GLN A 166 -6.00 4.69 -17.45
N PRO A 167 -5.26 5.22 -16.47
CA PRO A 167 -4.17 4.48 -15.85
C PRO A 167 -4.81 3.30 -15.12
N ILE A 168 -4.93 2.16 -15.80
CA ILE A 168 -5.25 0.88 -15.17
C ILE A 168 -4.23 0.70 -14.07
N GLY A 169 -4.73 0.39 -12.87
CA GLY A 169 -3.94 0.25 -11.66
C GLY A 169 -2.60 -0.44 -11.90
N ASN A 170 -1.66 -0.08 -11.04
CA ASN A 170 -0.40 -0.69 -10.64
C ASN A 170 -0.23 -2.24 -10.76
N SER A 171 -1.20 -3.00 -11.29
CA SER A 171 -1.18 -4.44 -11.54
C SER A 171 -0.80 -4.86 -12.97
N THR A 172 -0.60 -3.96 -13.94
CA THR A 172 -0.12 -4.37 -15.28
C THR A 172 1.37 -4.09 -15.46
N ALA A 173 2.13 -5.15 -15.76
CA ALA A 173 3.56 -5.06 -16.09
C ALA A 173 3.85 -3.99 -17.17
N ILE A 174 2.91 -3.77 -18.10
CA ILE A 174 2.99 -2.79 -19.19
C ILE A 174 3.00 -1.34 -18.68
N GLY A 175 2.23 -1.01 -17.63
CA GLY A 175 2.22 0.34 -17.02
C GLY A 175 3.52 0.67 -16.29
N HIS A 176 4.13 -0.35 -15.66
CA HIS A 176 5.45 -0.24 -15.03
C HIS A 176 6.56 0.00 -16.07
N TRP A 177 6.55 -0.73 -17.19
CA TRP A 177 7.52 -0.52 -18.27
C TRP A 177 7.42 0.88 -18.89
N ASN A 178 6.21 1.40 -19.14
CA ASN A 178 6.06 2.76 -19.65
C ASN A 178 6.61 3.78 -18.65
N THR A 179 6.32 3.63 -17.35
CA THR A 179 6.80 4.53 -16.29
C THR A 179 8.33 4.54 -16.16
N ILE A 180 8.97 3.36 -16.28
CA ILE A 180 10.43 3.21 -16.16
C ILE A 180 11.15 3.69 -17.44
N LEU A 181 10.62 3.40 -18.63
CA LEU A 181 11.25 3.77 -19.90
C LEU A 181 11.26 5.29 -20.14
N HIS A 182 10.26 6.02 -19.66
CA HIS A 182 10.16 7.48 -19.85
C HIS A 182 10.98 8.31 -18.86
N ARG A 183 11.52 7.68 -17.80
CA ARG A 183 12.31 8.39 -16.79
C ARG A 183 13.61 8.97 -17.36
N ASP A 184 14.21 8.29 -18.34
CA ASP A 184 15.57 8.60 -18.81
C ASP A 184 15.71 8.82 -20.33
N THR A 185 14.72 8.47 -21.17
CA THR A 185 14.89 8.52 -22.65
C THR A 185 14.46 9.82 -23.32
N GLY A 186 13.60 10.64 -22.70
CA GLY A 186 13.21 11.95 -23.24
C GLY A 186 12.44 11.93 -24.57
N ILE A 187 12.02 10.78 -25.06
CA ILE A 187 11.28 10.63 -26.30
C ILE A 187 9.78 10.53 -25.96
N GLY A 188 9.05 11.61 -26.23
CA GLY A 188 7.60 11.56 -26.44
C GLY A 188 6.73 11.44 -25.18
N ASN A 189 7.05 12.17 -24.10
CA ASN A 189 6.10 12.48 -23.01
C ASN A 189 6.47 13.81 -22.33
N ASP A 190 5.78 14.88 -22.72
CA ASP A 190 6.01 16.23 -22.21
C ASP A 190 5.24 16.55 -20.92
N TYR A 191 4.27 15.71 -20.55
CA TYR A 191 3.39 15.93 -19.40
C TYR A 191 3.51 14.82 -18.36
N ARG A 192 3.49 15.22 -17.09
CA ARG A 192 3.36 14.37 -15.91
C ARG A 192 2.03 14.69 -15.24
N TYR A 193 1.26 13.65 -14.97
CA TYR A 193 0.00 13.72 -14.27
C TYR A 193 0.15 13.06 -12.90
N SER A 194 -0.32 13.73 -11.86
CA SER A 194 -0.42 13.21 -10.51
C SER A 194 -1.87 13.35 -10.06
N GLU A 195 -2.49 12.27 -9.60
CA GLU A 195 -3.86 12.28 -9.11
C GLU A 195 -3.94 11.53 -7.78
N GLU A 196 -4.44 12.22 -6.77
CA GLU A 196 -4.85 11.73 -5.47
C GLU A 196 -6.38 11.65 -5.46
N ARG A 197 -6.93 10.55 -4.94
CA ARG A 197 -8.38 10.40 -4.84
C ARG A 197 -8.80 9.58 -3.64
N ILE A 198 -10.07 9.70 -3.29
CA ILE A 198 -10.72 8.87 -2.29
C ILE A 198 -11.86 8.14 -2.98
N SER A 199 -11.68 6.84 -3.21
CA SER A 199 -12.75 5.99 -3.73
C SER A 199 -13.90 5.89 -2.72
N LEU A 200 -15.08 5.56 -3.22
CA LEU A 200 -16.22 5.21 -2.38
C LEU A 200 -15.84 4.05 -1.45
N GLN A 201 -16.27 4.13 -0.19
CA GLN A 201 -16.09 3.06 0.80
C GLN A 201 -14.62 2.74 1.16
N CYS A 202 -13.73 3.72 1.01
CA CYS A 202 -12.35 3.62 1.50
C CYS A 202 -12.23 4.20 2.92
N THR A 203 -11.35 3.63 3.75
CA THR A 203 -10.97 4.20 5.04
C THR A 203 -9.85 5.22 4.86
N ILE A 204 -10.04 6.44 5.38
CA ILE A 204 -9.05 7.52 5.30
C ILE A 204 -8.71 8.08 6.68
N TYR A 205 -7.64 8.89 6.74
CA TYR A 205 -7.30 9.72 7.88
C TYR A 205 -7.50 11.19 7.51
N ALA A 206 -8.29 11.91 8.31
CA ALA A 206 -8.52 13.33 8.17
C ALA A 206 -8.07 14.05 9.44
N ILE A 207 -7.32 15.13 9.26
CA ILE A 207 -6.84 15.97 10.35
C ILE A 207 -7.34 17.39 10.13
N GLY A 208 -7.98 17.97 11.13
CA GLY A 208 -8.56 19.31 11.01
C GLY A 208 -9.17 19.82 12.30
N ASN A 209 -9.68 21.05 12.26
CA ASN A 209 -10.41 21.63 13.37
C ASN A 209 -11.84 21.06 13.40
N PHE A 210 -12.16 20.33 14.45
CA PHE A 210 -13.48 19.77 14.72
C PHE A 210 -14.34 20.77 15.49
N SER A 211 -15.60 20.89 15.08
CA SER A 211 -16.60 21.75 15.71
C SER A 211 -17.94 21.05 15.62
N THR A 212 -18.69 21.08 16.71
CA THR A 212 -20.05 20.52 16.76
C THR A 212 -21.02 21.49 16.10
N LEU A 213 -22.14 20.97 15.58
CA LEU A 213 -23.19 21.77 14.93
C LEU A 213 -23.71 22.89 15.85
N ASP A 214 -23.88 22.60 17.15
CA ASP A 214 -24.32 23.60 18.15
C ASP A 214 -23.39 24.82 18.23
N ASP A 215 -22.06 24.65 18.09
CA ASP A 215 -21.11 25.78 18.10
C ASP A 215 -21.20 26.62 16.82
N LEU A 216 -21.47 26.00 15.67
CA LEU A 216 -21.63 26.69 14.40
C LEU A 216 -22.88 27.58 14.40
N ASP A 217 -23.99 27.10 14.96
CA ASP A 217 -25.23 27.87 15.09
C ASP A 217 -25.08 29.05 16.05
N HIS A 218 -24.30 28.90 17.13
CA HIS A 218 -24.02 30.02 18.04
C HIS A 218 -23.13 31.11 17.42
N ARG A 219 -22.23 30.75 16.49
CA ARG A 219 -21.39 31.73 15.78
C ARG A 219 -22.16 32.45 14.69
N SER A 220 -22.94 31.73 13.89
CA SER A 220 -23.73 32.33 12.80
C SER A 220 -24.75 33.35 13.31
N ASN A 221 -25.26 33.18 14.53
CA ASN A 221 -26.22 34.09 15.15
C ASN A 221 -25.57 35.33 15.83
N ARG A 222 -24.23 35.45 15.79
CA ARG A 222 -23.48 36.60 16.34
C ARG A 222 -22.91 37.54 15.27
N GLU A 223 -22.98 37.15 14.00
CA GLU A 223 -22.59 37.98 12.85
C GLU A 223 -23.81 38.67 12.21
#